data_AF-A0A0S8H295-F1
#
_entry.id   AF-A0A0S8H295-F1
#
_cell.length_a   1.000
_cell.length_b   1.000
_cell.length_c   1.000
_cell.angle_alpha   90.00
_cell.angle_beta   90.00
_cell.angle_gamma   90.00
#
_symmetry.space_group_name_H-M   'P 1'
#
loop_
_entity.id
_entity.type
_entity.pdbx_description
1 polymer ?
#
loop_
_entity_poly.entity_id
_entity_poly.type
_entity_poly.pdbx_seq_one_letter_code
_entity_poly.pdbx_strand_id
1 'polypeptide(L)'
;TDETYQYAKTILDLMTREKDKRGKILLIGGGIANFTDVAKTFTGITKALEEYRQNLIDNKIKIYVRRGGPNYQMGLEKMKELGKKLGVPIEVFGPEEHMTSIVPMGLAKKTRV
;
A
#
# COMPACT_ATOMS: atom_id res chain seq x y z
N THR A 1 14.11 -9.13 -0.62
CA THR A 1 13.23 -8.70 0.50
C THR A 1 13.78 -7.45 1.13
N ASP A 2 15.08 -7.41 1.42
CA ASP A 2 15.73 -6.24 2.02
C ASP A 2 15.68 -4.99 1.13
N GLU A 3 15.91 -5.11 -0.17
CA GLU A 3 15.82 -3.96 -1.10
C GLU A 3 14.43 -3.32 -1.11
N THR A 4 13.38 -4.14 -1.22
CA THR A 4 11.99 -3.64 -1.21
C THR A 4 11.62 -3.01 0.13
N TYR A 5 12.12 -3.57 1.23
CA TYR A 5 11.95 -2.99 2.56
C TYR A 5 12.64 -1.62 2.68
N GLN A 6 13.90 -1.49 2.26
CA GLN A 6 14.63 -0.22 2.30
C GLN A 6 13.95 0.84 1.41
N TYR A 7 13.54 0.45 0.20
CA TYR A 7 12.80 1.33 -0.70
C TYR A 7 11.49 1.82 -0.07
N ALA A 8 10.68 0.91 0.45
CA ALA A 8 9.41 1.25 1.12
C ALA A 8 9.66 2.17 2.31
N LYS A 9 10.65 1.86 3.15
CA LYS A 9 11.04 2.66 4.30
C LYS A 9 11.37 4.11 3.92
N THR A 10 12.14 4.32 2.86
CA THR A 10 12.46 5.69 2.39
C THR A 10 11.21 6.48 1.99
N ILE A 11 10.27 5.85 1.27
CA ILE A 11 9.01 6.52 0.88
C ILE A 11 8.15 6.84 2.11
N LEU A 12 8.05 5.90 3.05
CA LEU A 12 7.28 6.08 4.29
C LEU A 12 7.87 7.18 5.16
N ASP A 13 9.19 7.26 5.27
CA ASP A 13 9.88 8.36 5.93
C ASP A 13 9.52 9.70 5.29
N LEU A 14 9.76 9.85 3.99
CA LEU A 14 9.50 11.10 3.26
C LEU A 14 8.04 11.57 3.38
N MET A 15 7.08 10.64 3.27
CA MET A 15 5.67 11.01 3.30
C MET A 15 5.13 11.30 4.70
N THR A 16 5.87 10.99 5.77
CA THR A 16 5.41 11.18 7.16
C THR A 16 6.12 12.27 7.95
N ARG A 17 7.06 13.01 7.34
CA ARG A 17 7.77 14.15 7.98
C ARG A 17 6.85 15.32 8.35
N GLU A 18 5.92 15.67 7.46
CA GLU A 18 5.01 16.81 7.61
C GLU A 18 3.56 16.39 7.45
N LYS A 19 2.65 16.95 8.26
CA LYS A 19 1.21 16.61 8.20
C LYS A 19 0.49 17.45 7.14
N ASP A 20 -0.43 16.83 6.40
CA ASP A 20 -1.39 17.54 5.53
C ASP A 20 -2.79 17.48 6.16
N LYS A 21 -3.52 18.61 6.17
CA LYS A 21 -4.88 18.69 6.74
C LYS A 21 -5.87 17.72 6.07
N ARG A 22 -5.65 17.38 4.80
CA ARG A 22 -6.46 16.44 4.01
C ARG A 22 -6.12 14.97 4.28
N GLY A 23 -5.01 14.71 4.98
CA GLY A 23 -4.34 13.40 4.97
C GLY A 23 -3.57 13.19 3.66
N LYS A 24 -2.96 12.02 3.51
CA LYS A 24 -2.26 11.66 2.26
C LYS A 24 -2.65 10.25 1.81
N ILE A 25 -2.36 9.97 0.55
CA ILE A 25 -2.62 8.67 -0.05
C ILE A 25 -1.30 8.03 -0.49
N LEU A 26 -1.19 6.71 -0.32
CA LEU A 26 -0.11 5.90 -0.86
C LEU A 26 -0.70 4.90 -1.86
N LEU A 27 -0.24 4.96 -3.11
CA LEU A 27 -0.64 4.04 -4.16
C LEU A 27 0.46 3.00 -4.34
N ILE A 28 0.18 1.75 -4.00
CA ILE A 28 1.08 0.60 -4.21
C ILE A 28 0.55 -0.19 -5.40
N GLY A 29 0.81 0.34 -6.60
CA GLY A 29 0.27 -0.17 -7.85
C GLY A 29 1.28 -0.95 -8.71
N GLY A 30 0.77 -1.51 -9.80
CA GLY A 30 1.55 -1.85 -10.97
C GLY A 30 0.86 -2.85 -11.91
N GLY A 31 1.51 -3.10 -13.04
CA GLY A 31 1.09 -4.09 -14.01
C GLY A 31 1.17 -5.52 -13.48
N ILE A 32 0.75 -6.47 -14.31
CA ILE A 32 0.90 -7.90 -14.02
C ILE A 32 2.37 -8.25 -14.28
N ALA A 33 3.09 -8.64 -13.22
CA ALA A 33 4.50 -8.99 -13.35
C ALA A 33 4.67 -10.34 -14.07
N ASN A 34 5.69 -10.45 -14.92
CA ASN A 34 6.05 -11.72 -15.57
C ASN A 34 6.94 -12.61 -14.68
N PHE A 35 7.91 -12.01 -13.99
CA PHE A 35 8.95 -12.75 -13.25
C PHE A 35 9.13 -12.31 -11.79
N THR A 36 8.55 -11.16 -11.41
CA THR A 36 8.67 -10.64 -10.05
C THR A 36 7.77 -11.44 -9.10
N ASP A 37 8.36 -12.02 -8.06
CA ASP A 37 7.60 -12.64 -6.96
C ASP A 37 6.91 -11.55 -6.11
N VAL A 38 5.58 -11.49 -6.21
CA VAL A 38 4.77 -10.50 -5.51
C VAL A 38 4.73 -10.78 -4.00
N ALA A 39 4.70 -12.04 -3.57
CA ALA A 39 4.68 -12.37 -2.15
C ALA A 39 5.99 -11.97 -1.44
N LYS A 40 7.14 -12.19 -2.10
CA LYS A 40 8.46 -11.82 -1.57
C LYS A 40 8.66 -10.31 -1.49
N THR A 41 8.25 -9.59 -2.52
CA THR A 41 8.31 -8.11 -2.53
C THR A 41 7.37 -7.52 -1.48
N PHE A 42 6.12 -8.01 -1.40
CA PHE A 42 5.16 -7.52 -0.41
C PHE A 42 5.61 -7.80 1.01
N THR A 43 6.34 -8.88 1.28
CA THR A 43 6.93 -9.14 2.61
C THR A 43 7.87 -8.00 3.06
N GLY A 44 8.61 -7.37 2.14
CA GLY A 44 9.43 -6.20 2.46
C GLY A 44 8.58 -4.95 2.75
N ILE A 45 7.52 -4.75 1.97
CA ILE A 45 6.58 -3.64 2.14
C ILE A 45 5.83 -3.77 3.47
N THR A 46 5.31 -4.94 3.81
CA THR A 46 4.58 -5.18 5.06
C THR A 46 5.44 -4.89 6.27
N LYS A 47 6.72 -5.32 6.25
CA LYS A 47 7.68 -5.04 7.31
C LYS A 47 7.87 -3.52 7.53
N ALA A 48 7.99 -2.75 6.44
CA ALA A 48 8.14 -1.29 6.54
C ALA A 48 6.85 -0.62 7.06
N LEU A 49 5.67 -1.09 6.63
CA LEU A 49 4.39 -0.57 7.10
C LEU A 49 4.16 -0.85 8.60
N GLU A 50 4.58 -2.02 9.10
CA GLU A 50 4.54 -2.32 10.54
C GLU A 50 5.42 -1.37 11.36
N GLU A 51 6.65 -1.11 10.89
CA GLU A 51 7.58 -0.19 11.55
C GLU A 51 7.06 1.26 11.59
N TYR A 52 6.42 1.72 10.51
CA TYR A 52 5.89 3.09 10.40
C TYR A 52 4.44 3.23 10.86
N ARG A 53 3.87 2.22 11.52
CA ARG A 53 2.45 2.18 11.91
C ARG A 53 1.95 3.49 12.52
N GLN A 54 2.64 3.99 13.55
CA GLN A 54 2.19 5.18 14.27
C GLN A 54 2.24 6.42 13.37
N ASN A 55 3.33 6.59 12.62
CA ASN A 55 3.50 7.68 11.67
C ASN A 55 2.41 7.69 10.60
N LEU A 56 2.01 6.51 10.10
CA LEU A 56 0.93 6.36 9.12
C LEU A 56 -0.42 6.82 9.68
N ILE A 57 -0.74 6.43 10.92
CA ILE A 57 -1.98 6.82 11.61
C ILE A 57 -1.99 8.34 11.85
N ASP A 58 -0.90 8.88 12.40
CA ASP A 58 -0.78 10.30 12.75
C ASP A 58 -0.87 11.23 11.53
N ASN A 59 -0.43 10.75 10.37
CA ASN A 59 -0.49 11.45 9.09
C ASN A 59 -1.79 11.16 8.30
N LYS A 60 -2.73 10.39 8.86
CA LYS A 60 -4.02 10.01 8.23
C LYS A 60 -3.81 9.42 6.84
N ILE A 61 -2.83 8.52 6.72
CA ILE A 61 -2.48 7.87 5.46
C ILE A 61 -3.55 6.83 5.09
N LYS A 62 -3.94 6.80 3.82
CA LYS A 62 -4.73 5.72 3.23
C LYS A 62 -3.92 5.04 2.13
N ILE A 63 -4.01 3.72 2.07
CA ILE A 63 -3.21 2.92 1.15
C ILE A 63 -4.14 2.19 0.17
N TYR A 64 -3.82 2.28 -1.12
CA TYR A 64 -4.52 1.54 -2.17
C TYR A 64 -3.53 0.66 -2.91
N VAL A 65 -3.84 -0.61 -3.04
CA VAL A 65 -2.93 -1.62 -3.56
C VAL A 65 -3.55 -2.30 -4.77
N ARG A 66 -2.83 -2.34 -5.90
CA ARG A 66 -3.23 -3.11 -7.07
C ARG A 66 -2.03 -3.84 -7.64
N ARG A 67 -2.06 -5.18 -7.63
CA ARG A 67 -0.95 -5.98 -8.19
C ARG A 67 -1.40 -7.32 -8.75
N GLY A 68 -0.70 -7.76 -9.80
CA GLY A 68 -0.74 -9.14 -10.31
C GLY A 68 0.67 -9.67 -10.60
N GLY A 69 0.76 -10.97 -10.89
CA GLY A 69 2.00 -11.67 -11.21
C GLY A 69 2.23 -12.92 -10.34
N PRO A 70 3.40 -13.56 -10.41
CA PRO A 70 3.71 -14.75 -9.61
C PRO A 70 3.45 -14.55 -8.11
N ASN A 71 2.75 -15.50 -7.49
CA ASN A 71 2.42 -15.52 -6.06
C ASN A 71 1.63 -14.28 -5.55
N TYR A 72 0.93 -13.56 -6.44
CA TYR A 72 0.21 -12.35 -6.05
C TYR A 72 -0.88 -12.59 -5.02
N GLN A 73 -1.62 -13.70 -5.08
CA GLN A 73 -2.71 -14.01 -4.15
C GLN A 73 -2.21 -13.99 -2.70
N MET A 74 -1.09 -14.69 -2.43
CA MET A 74 -0.45 -14.69 -1.12
C MET A 74 0.05 -13.29 -0.71
N GLY A 75 0.60 -12.53 -1.65
CA GLY A 75 1.03 -11.15 -1.38
C GLY A 75 -0.14 -10.24 -0.99
N LEU A 76 -1.24 -10.29 -1.75
CA LEU A 76 -2.45 -9.50 -1.49
C LEU A 76 -3.13 -9.91 -0.19
N GLU A 77 -3.19 -11.21 0.12
CA GLU A 77 -3.74 -11.73 1.38
C GLU A 77 -2.96 -11.18 2.59
N LYS A 78 -1.63 -11.28 2.59
CA LYS A 78 -0.77 -10.68 3.62
C LYS A 78 -1.05 -9.19 3.81
N MET A 79 -1.24 -8.45 2.72
CA MET A 79 -1.52 -7.01 2.78
C MET A 79 -2.91 -6.72 3.36
N LYS A 80 -3.93 -7.54 3.04
CA LYS A 80 -5.28 -7.43 3.61
C LYS A 80 -5.28 -7.71 5.12
N GLU A 81 -4.58 -8.76 5.55
CA GLU A 81 -4.43 -9.08 6.97
C GLU A 81 -3.71 -7.98 7.73
N LEU A 82 -2.66 -7.43 7.13
CA LEU A 82 -1.91 -6.32 7.71
C LEU A 82 -2.78 -5.08 7.94
N GLY A 83 -3.64 -4.72 6.98
CA GLY A 83 -4.57 -3.60 7.14
C GLY A 83 -5.48 -3.76 8.36
N LYS A 84 -5.99 -4.97 8.59
CA LYS A 84 -6.81 -5.31 9.76
C LYS A 84 -6.03 -5.17 11.08
N LYS A 85 -4.76 -5.59 11.10
CA LYS A 85 -3.90 -5.53 12.28
C LYS A 85 -3.40 -4.12 12.60
N LEU A 86 -3.02 -3.35 11.59
CA LEU A 86 -2.41 -2.02 11.79
C LEU A 86 -3.44 -0.95 12.19
N GLY A 87 -4.69 -1.07 11.74
CA GLY A 87 -5.68 0.00 11.86
C GLY A 87 -5.46 1.14 10.85
N VAL A 88 -4.64 0.90 9.83
CA VAL A 88 -4.44 1.81 8.69
C VAL A 88 -5.43 1.39 7.59
N PRO A 89 -6.17 2.32 6.96
CA PRO A 89 -7.03 1.99 5.83
C PRO A 89 -6.20 1.47 4.65
N ILE A 90 -6.34 0.18 4.33
CA ILE A 90 -5.68 -0.46 3.18
C ILE A 90 -6.76 -1.15 2.32
N GLU A 91 -6.91 -0.69 1.09
CA GLU A 91 -7.77 -1.32 0.09
C GLU A 91 -6.91 -2.09 -0.92
N VAL A 92 -7.23 -3.37 -1.15
CA VAL A 92 -6.36 -4.30 -1.87
C VAL A 92 -7.11 -4.98 -3.02
N PHE A 93 -6.57 -4.82 -4.22
CA PHE A 93 -7.14 -5.25 -5.48
C PHE A 93 -6.15 -6.11 -6.28
N GLY A 94 -6.66 -7.11 -6.99
CA GLY A 94 -5.87 -7.99 -7.85
C GLY A 94 -5.91 -7.62 -9.33
N PRO A 95 -5.53 -8.56 -10.21
CA PRO A 95 -5.52 -8.35 -11.66
C PRO A 95 -6.92 -8.22 -12.27
N GLU A 96 -7.98 -8.62 -11.54
CA GLU A 96 -9.38 -8.43 -11.94
C GLU A 96 -9.78 -6.95 -12.06
N GLU A 97 -9.11 -6.07 -11.32
CA GLU A 97 -9.30 -4.63 -11.40
C GLU A 97 -8.38 -3.99 -12.45
N HIS A 98 -8.88 -2.95 -13.13
CA HIS A 98 -8.07 -2.17 -14.07
C HIS A 98 -6.86 -1.56 -13.36
N MET A 99 -5.67 -1.59 -13.98
CA MET A 99 -4.41 -1.22 -13.32
C MET A 99 -4.44 0.15 -12.63
N THR A 100 -5.10 1.12 -13.27
CA THR A 100 -5.18 2.51 -12.79
C THR A 100 -6.42 2.82 -11.98
N SER A 101 -7.32 1.85 -11.71
CA SER A 101 -8.58 2.11 -11.00
C SER A 101 -8.36 2.64 -9.57
N ILE A 102 -7.25 2.26 -8.93
CA ILE A 102 -6.86 2.75 -7.61
C ILE A 102 -6.53 4.26 -7.56
N VAL A 103 -6.22 4.88 -8.70
CA VAL A 103 -5.90 6.31 -8.78
C VAL A 103 -7.14 7.16 -8.50
N PRO A 104 -8.25 7.05 -9.27
CA PRO A 104 -9.48 7.77 -8.96
C PRO A 104 -10.08 7.34 -7.61
N MET A 105 -9.94 6.08 -7.18
CA MET A 105 -10.38 5.66 -5.83
C MET A 105 -9.66 6.43 -4.72
N GLY A 106 -8.34 6.60 -4.82
CA GLY A 106 -7.56 7.36 -3.85
C GLY A 106 -7.77 8.87 -3.91
N LEU A 107 -8.06 9.42 -5.09
CA LEU A 107 -8.32 10.85 -5.29
C LEU A 107 -9.78 11.23 -5.05
N ALA A 108 -10.71 10.28 -5.07
CA ALA A 108 -12.12 10.53 -4.88
C ALA A 108 -12.34 11.25 -3.54
N LYS A 109 -12.78 12.50 -3.64
CA LYS A 109 -13.28 13.23 -2.47
C LYS A 109 -14.46 12.42 -1.95
N LYS A 110 -14.41 11.96 -0.69
CA LYS A 110 -15.63 11.55 0.00
C LYS A 110 -16.55 12.77 -0.03
N THR A 111 -17.50 12.81 -0.96
CA THR A 111 -18.65 13.69 -0.86
C THR A 111 -19.29 13.36 0.48
N ARG A 112 -19.14 14.25 1.45
CA ARG A 112 -19.99 14.22 2.64
C ARG A 112 -21.39 14.52 2.11
N VAL A 113 -22.19 13.48 1.97
CA VAL A 113 -23.65 13.60 1.97
C VAL A 113 -24.06 13.70 3.43
#